data_AF-A0A3D8VI47-F1
#
_entry.id   AF-A0A3D8VI47-F1
#
_cell.length_a   1.000
_cell.length_b   1.000
_cell.length_c   1.000
_cell.angle_alpha   90.00
_cell.angle_beta   90.00
_cell.angle_gamma   90.00
#
_symmetry.space_group_name_H-M   'P 1'
#
loop_
_entity.id
_entity.type
_entity.pdbx_description
1 polymer ?
#
loop_
_entity_poly.entity_id
_entity_poly.type
_entity_poly.pdbx_seq_one_letter_code
_entity_poly.pdbx_strand_id
1 'polypeptide(L)'
;MLEFFMLTITAVLVAGYIYVIYTKRKKLKEDYGWKSYVTPGAFVVAPLVAVFSYLFELGGIFIWFILGICFITGAFFTKYLPEPREG
;
A
#
# COMPACT_ATOMS: atom_id res chain seq x y z
N MET A 1 18.92 -11.78 -12.92
CA MET A 1 17.71 -12.04 -13.74
C MET A 1 16.46 -12.07 -12.87
N LEU A 2 16.35 -13.01 -11.92
CA LEU A 2 15.19 -13.13 -11.03
C LEU A 2 14.96 -11.89 -10.15
N GLU A 3 16.03 -11.32 -9.58
CA GLU A 3 15.96 -10.17 -8.68
C GLU A 3 15.42 -8.92 -9.40
N PHE A 4 15.98 -8.63 -10.57
CA PHE A 4 15.52 -7.52 -11.42
C PHE A 4 14.06 -7.69 -11.85
N PHE A 5 13.66 -8.93 -12.15
CA PHE A 5 12.27 -9.26 -12.46
C PHE A 5 11.34 -9.02 -11.28
N MET A 6 11.72 -9.45 -10.07
CA MET A 6 10.95 -9.22 -8.84
C MET A 6 10.78 -7.74 -8.54
N LEU A 7 11.88 -6.96 -8.61
CA LEU A 7 11.84 -5.51 -8.41
C LEU A 7 10.92 -4.82 -9.42
N THR A 8 11.00 -5.23 -10.69
CA THR A 8 10.16 -4.68 -11.76
C THR A 8 8.68 -5.01 -11.53
N ILE A 9 8.37 -6.25 -11.15
CA ILE A 9 6.99 -6.65 -10.83
C ILE A 9 6.46 -5.86 -9.66
N THR A 10 7.21 -5.73 -8.56
CA THR A 10 6.78 -4.97 -7.39
C THR A 10 6.51 -3.51 -7.76
N ALA A 11 7.37 -2.88 -8.56
CA ALA A 11 7.16 -1.52 -9.04
C ALA A 11 5.87 -1.39 -9.87
N VAL A 12 5.62 -2.32 -10.80
CA VAL A 12 4.40 -2.34 -11.63
C VAL A 12 3.15 -2.54 -10.76
N LEU A 13 3.20 -3.43 -9.78
CA LEU A 13 2.06 -3.68 -8.88
C LEU A 13 1.77 -2.47 -8.00
N VAL A 14 2.78 -1.83 -7.43
CA VAL A 14 2.62 -0.61 -6.62
C VAL A 14 2.06 0.53 -7.47
N ALA A 15 2.62 0.76 -8.66
CA ALA A 15 2.13 1.78 -9.58
C ALA A 15 0.68 1.50 -10.02
N GLY A 16 0.37 0.24 -10.36
CA GLY A 16 -0.97 -0.21 -10.71
C GLY A 16 -1.97 -0.01 -9.57
N TYR A 17 -1.58 -0.34 -8.34
CA TYR A 17 -2.39 -0.12 -7.15
C TYR A 17 -2.70 1.37 -6.93
N ILE A 18 -1.68 2.25 -7.02
CA ILE A 18 -1.85 3.70 -6.92
C ILE A 18 -2.79 4.21 -8.02
N TYR A 19 -2.61 3.76 -9.26
CA TYR A 19 -3.46 4.14 -10.39
C TYR A 19 -4.92 3.73 -10.18
N VAL A 20 -5.16 2.51 -9.70
CA VAL A 20 -6.51 2.01 -9.39
C VAL A 20 -7.15 2.84 -8.29
N ILE A 21 -6.43 3.16 -7.22
CA ILE A 21 -6.94 4.01 -6.14
C ILE A 21 -7.27 5.40 -6.66
N TYR A 22 -6.38 6.01 -7.43
CA TYR A 22 -6.59 7.34 -8.00
C TYR A 22 -7.83 7.36 -8.89
N THR A 23 -7.97 6.36 -9.77
CA THR A 23 -9.12 6.23 -10.68
C THR A 23 -10.42 6.01 -9.92
N LYS A 24 -10.43 5.12 -8.92
CA LYS A 24 -11.61 4.86 -8.09
C LYS A 24 -12.00 6.09 -7.27
N ARG A 25 -11.03 6.77 -6.65
CA ARG A 25 -11.27 7.98 -5.85
C ARG A 25 -11.74 9.16 -6.70
N LYS A 26 -11.25 9.33 -7.93
CA LYS A 26 -11.75 10.38 -8.83
C LYS A 26 -13.23 10.22 -9.18
N LYS A 27 -13.74 8.98 -9.22
CA LYS A 27 -15.17 8.70 -9.49
C LYS A 27 -16.07 8.96 -8.28
N LEU A 28 -15.47 9.02 -7.11
CA LEU A 28 -16.11 9.17 -5.82
C LEU A 28 -16.12 10.67 -5.47
N LYS A 29 -17.23 11.36 -5.78
CA LYS A 29 -17.38 12.83 -5.75
C LYS A 29 -17.42 13.47 -4.34
N GLU A 30 -16.98 12.77 -3.29
CA GLU A 30 -17.02 13.27 -1.90
C GLU A 30 -15.63 13.64 -1.38
N ASP A 31 -15.60 14.64 -0.49
CA ASP A 31 -14.44 14.96 0.33
C ASP A 31 -14.22 13.85 1.37
N TYR A 32 -13.32 12.93 1.06
CA TYR A 32 -12.90 11.89 2.00
C TYR A 32 -11.89 12.47 3.00
N GLY A 33 -12.17 12.29 4.29
CA GLY A 33 -11.23 12.66 5.34
C GLY A 33 -9.89 11.93 5.18
N TRP A 34 -8.80 12.59 5.61
CA TRP A 34 -7.42 12.07 5.55
C TRP A 34 -7.24 10.62 6.05
N LYS A 35 -8.06 10.19 7.02
CA LYS A 35 -8.09 8.82 7.57
C LYS A 35 -8.34 7.76 6.50
N SER A 36 -9.08 8.10 5.44
CA SER A 36 -9.36 7.21 4.31
C SER A 36 -8.10 6.84 3.53
N TYR A 37 -7.07 7.69 3.54
CA TYR A 37 -5.81 7.46 2.82
C TYR A 37 -4.82 6.61 3.60
N VAL A 38 -5.07 6.36 4.88
CA VAL A 38 -4.19 5.57 5.74
C VAL A 38 -4.06 4.14 5.26
N THR A 39 -5.18 3.48 4.92
CA THR A 39 -5.16 2.11 4.40
C THR A 39 -4.42 2.00 3.06
N PRO A 40 -4.77 2.78 2.02
CA PRO A 40 -3.99 2.84 0.78
C PRO A 40 -2.50 3.11 1.01
N GLY A 41 -2.18 4.08 1.88
CA GLY A 41 -0.81 4.44 2.20
C GLY A 41 -0.04 3.26 2.80
N ALA A 42 -0.63 2.56 3.77
CA ALA A 42 -0.01 1.39 4.39
C ALA A 42 0.30 0.27 3.38
N PHE A 43 -0.61 0.01 2.43
CA PHE A 43 -0.42 -0.98 1.37
C PHE A 43 0.57 -0.55 0.28
N VAL A 44 0.88 0.75 0.16
CA VAL A 44 1.99 1.24 -0.68
C VAL A 44 3.32 1.18 0.09
N VAL A 45 3.33 1.58 1.36
CA VAL A 45 4.55 1.63 2.18
C VAL A 45 5.08 0.24 2.49
N ALA A 46 4.23 -0.74 2.81
CA ALA A 46 4.66 -2.10 3.14
C ALA A 46 5.55 -2.75 2.06
N PRO A 47 5.15 -2.84 0.78
CA PRO A 47 6.00 -3.41 -0.26
C PRO A 47 7.27 -2.58 -0.50
N LEU A 48 7.24 -1.26 -0.33
CA LEU A 48 8.46 -0.43 -0.43
C LEU A 48 9.44 -0.73 0.70
N VAL A 49 8.96 -0.92 1.93
CA VAL A 49 9.79 -1.35 3.07
C VAL A 49 10.37 -2.74 2.83
N ALA A 50 9.59 -3.66 2.26
CA ALA A 50 10.07 -5.00 1.91
C ALA A 50 11.16 -4.96 0.83
N VAL A 51 10.99 -4.13 -0.20
CA VAL A 51 12.02 -3.91 -1.24
C VAL A 51 13.27 -3.25 -0.65
N PHE A 52 13.10 -2.26 0.23
CA PHE A 52 14.22 -1.61 0.91
C PHE A 52 15.00 -2.61 1.78
N SER A 53 14.29 -3.41 2.57
CA SER A 53 14.87 -4.50 3.36
C SER A 53 15.68 -5.46 2.50
N TYR A 54 15.16 -5.82 1.31
CA TYR A 54 15.85 -6.66 0.36
C TYR A 54 17.11 -6.00 -0.22
N LEU A 55 17.02 -4.74 -0.68
CA LEU A 55 18.13 -4.03 -1.33
C LEU A 55 19.32 -3.74 -0.41
N PHE A 56 19.05 -3.51 0.87
CA PHE A 56 20.09 -3.19 1.86
C PHE A 56 20.46 -4.39 2.74
N GLU A 57 19.92 -5.58 2.43
CA GLU A 57 20.05 -6.80 3.26
C GLU A 57 19.67 -6.57 4.74
N LEU A 58 18.86 -5.54 4.99
CA LEU A 58 18.36 -5.15 6.30
C LEU A 58 17.17 -6.06 6.62
N GLY A 59 17.44 -7.22 7.20
CA GLY A 59 16.42 -8.18 7.60
C GLY A 59 16.07 -8.15 9.09
N GLY A 60 15.26 -9.12 9.51
CA GLY A 60 15.04 -9.42 10.91
C GLY A 60 13.86 -8.70 11.56
N ILE A 61 13.88 -8.66 12.88
CA ILE A 61 12.70 -8.37 13.70
C ILE A 61 12.17 -6.94 13.51
N PHE A 62 13.05 -5.98 13.20
CA PHE A 62 12.66 -4.58 12.97
C PHE A 62 11.80 -4.40 11.72
N ILE A 63 12.21 -4.98 10.58
CA ILE A 63 11.39 -4.94 9.35
C ILE A 63 10.08 -5.68 9.55
N TRP A 64 10.12 -6.82 10.24
CA TRP A 64 8.91 -7.57 10.57
C TRP A 64 7.92 -6.73 11.39
N PHE A 65 8.40 -6.00 12.40
CA PHE A 65 7.56 -5.07 13.17
C PHE A 65 7.01 -3.93 12.31
N ILE A 66 7.81 -3.31 11.44
CA ILE A 66 7.34 -2.23 10.56
C ILE A 66 6.23 -2.73 9.63
N LEU A 67 6.43 -3.90 9.00
CA LEU A 67 5.41 -4.53 8.15
C LEU A 67 4.16 -4.89 8.95
N GLY A 68 4.33 -5.46 10.15
CA GLY A 68 3.24 -5.76 11.07
C GLY A 68 2.41 -4.51 11.40
N ILE A 69 3.07 -3.40 11.76
CA ILE A 69 2.40 -2.11 12.02
C ILE A 69 1.68 -1.62 10.77
N CYS A 70 2.30 -1.70 9.58
CA CYS A 70 1.64 -1.32 8.34
C CYS A 70 0.36 -2.12 8.11
N PHE A 71 0.39 -3.46 8.27
CA PHE A 71 -0.78 -4.29 8.05
C PHE A 71 -1.87 -4.09 9.10
N ILE A 72 -1.51 -3.96 10.38
CA ILE A 72 -2.47 -3.68 11.47
C ILE A 72 -3.12 -2.31 11.24
N THR A 73 -2.33 -1.30 10.92
CA THR A 73 -2.83 0.06 10.64
C THR A 73 -3.72 0.05 9.40
N GLY A 74 -3.28 -0.61 8.33
CA GLY A 74 -4.06 -0.76 7.10
C GLY A 74 -5.40 -1.42 7.36
N ALA A 75 -5.42 -2.53 8.10
CA ALA A 75 -6.62 -3.27 8.48
C ALA A 75 -7.57 -2.45 9.36
N PHE A 76 -7.05 -1.77 10.38
CA PHE A 76 -7.87 -0.96 11.30
C PHE A 76 -8.57 0.21 10.59
N PHE A 77 -7.91 0.83 9.62
CA PHE A 77 -8.45 1.98 8.90
C PHE A 77 -9.33 1.62 7.69
N THR A 78 -9.52 0.32 7.40
CA THR A 78 -10.41 -0.13 6.30
C THR A 78 -11.83 0.42 6.43
N LYS A 79 -12.34 0.60 7.65
CA LYS A 79 -13.65 1.21 7.94
C LYS A 79 -13.80 2.67 7.49
N TYR A 80 -12.70 3.35 7.17
CA TYR A 80 -12.70 4.71 6.63
C TYR A 80 -12.50 4.73 5.11
N LEU A 81 -12.43 3.58 4.46
CA LEU A 81 -12.44 3.51 3.01
C LEU A 81 -13.80 3.97 2.48
N PRO A 82 -13.80 4.65 1.33
CA PRO A 82 -15.04 5.11 0.74
C PRO A 82 -15.91 3.91 0.34
N GLU A 83 -17.18 3.96 0.74
CA GLU A 83 -18.15 2.96 0.30
C GLU A 83 -18.31 3.07 -1.22
N PRO A 84 -18.23 1.96 -1.96
CA PRO A 84 -18.62 1.98 -3.36
C PRO A 84 -20.11 2.31 -3.39
N ARG A 85 -20.48 3.47 -3.95
CA ARG A 85 -21.87 3.69 -4.36
C ARG A 85 -22.20 2.56 -5.32
N GLU A 86 -23.13 1.68 -4.91
CA GLU A 86 -23.70 0.68 -5.80
C GLU A 86 -24.10 1.39 -7.09
N GLY A 87 -23.51 0.95 -8.20
CA GLY A 87 -23.93 1.33 -9.54
C GLY A 87 -24.92 0.31 -10.04
#